data_AF-A0A8S3I9P9-F1
#
_entry.id   AF-A0A8S3I9P9-F1
#
_cell.length_a   1.000
_cell.length_b   1.000
_cell.length_c   1.000
_cell.angle_alpha   90.00
_cell.angle_beta   90.00
_cell.angle_gamma   90.00
#
_symmetry.space_group_name_H-M   'P 1'
#
loop_
_entity.id
_entity.type
_entity.pdbx_description
1 polymer ?
#
loop_
_entity_poly.entity_id
_entity_poly.type
_entity_poly.pdbx_seq_one_letter_code
_entity_poly.pdbx_strand_id
1 'polypeptide(L)' 'IVLAFGNYMNSSKRGPAYGFKLASLEILSDTRTHDKRLTLLHYIVQTVEERFSDVSQFDMELKSTEKSAQ' A
#
# COMPACT_ATOMS: atom_id res chain seq x y z
N ILE A 1 0.50 -7.43 -0.42
CA ILE A 1 1.20 -6.72 0.67
C ILE A 1 0.24 -5.83 1.46
N VAL A 2 -0.41 -4.85 0.82
CA VAL A 2 -1.40 -3.94 1.46
C VAL A 2 -2.50 -4.69 2.23
N LEU A 3 -3.13 -5.71 1.63
CA LEU A 3 -4.19 -6.48 2.29
C LEU A 3 -3.72 -7.16 3.58
N ALA A 4 -2.48 -7.67 3.61
CA ALA A 4 -1.91 -8.31 4.79
C ALA A 4 -1.70 -7.30 5.92
N PHE A 5 -1.13 -6.12 5.61
CA PHE A 5 -1.00 -5.02 6.57
C PHE A 5 -2.35 -4.54 7.08
N GLY A 6 -3.32 -4.34 6.17
CA GLY A 6 -4.68 -3.94 6.51
C GLY A 6 -5.37 -4.92 7.45
N ASN A 7 -5.26 -6.23 7.16
CA ASN A 7 -5.78 -7.29 8.02
C ASN A 7 -5.08 -7.33 9.38
N TYR A 8 -3.74 -7.21 9.41
CA TYR A 8 -3.00 -7.18 10.67
C TYR A 8 -3.44 -6.02 11.56
N MET A 9 -3.49 -4.80 11.00
CA MET A 9 -3.85 -3.59 11.74
C MET A 9 -5.33 -3.54 12.15
N ASN A 10 -6.26 -4.10 11.35
CA ASN A 10 -7.70 -4.01 11.60
C ASN A 10 -8.32 -5.29 12.22
N SER A 11 -7.52 -6.34 12.42
CA SER A 11 -7.96 -7.66 12.90
C SER A 11 -8.80 -7.63 14.18
N SER A 12 -8.57 -6.65 15.04
CA SER A 12 -9.24 -6.53 16.33
C SER A 12 -10.70 -6.05 16.25
N LYS A 13 -11.13 -5.43 15.14
CA LYS A 13 -12.49 -4.83 15.03
C LYS A 13 -13.29 -5.30 13.83
N ARG A 14 -12.62 -5.75 12.77
CA ARG A 14 -13.24 -6.20 11.53
C ARG A 14 -12.55 -7.51 11.19
N GLY A 15 -13.33 -8.57 11.00
CA GLY A 15 -12.80 -9.89 10.65
C GLY A 15 -11.92 -9.87 9.38
N PRO A 16 -11.40 -11.03 8.96
CA PRO A 16 -10.46 -11.09 7.85
C PRO A 16 -11.06 -10.53 6.55
N ALA A 17 -10.34 -9.60 5.92
CA ALA A 17 -10.67 -9.09 4.59
C ALA A 17 -9.97 -9.92 3.50
N TYR A 18 -10.67 -10.12 2.39
CA TYR A 18 -10.15 -10.81 1.20
C TYR A 18 -9.80 -9.85 0.06
N GLY A 19 -10.10 -8.56 0.24
CA GLY A 19 -9.83 -7.51 -0.74
C GLY A 19 -10.12 -6.13 -0.16
N PHE A 20 -9.76 -5.10 -0.92
CA PHE A 20 -10.00 -3.70 -0.58
C PHE A 20 -10.37 -2.91 -1.83
N LYS A 21 -11.03 -1.77 -1.66
CA LYS A 21 -11.35 -0.86 -2.77
C LYS A 21 -10.09 -0.11 -3.18
N LEU A 22 -9.93 0.23 -4.46
CA LEU A 22 -8.76 0.98 -4.93
C LEU A 22 -8.58 2.32 -4.20
N ALA A 23 -9.69 3.01 -3.92
CA ALA A 23 -9.71 4.24 -3.10
C ALA A 23 -9.10 4.07 -1.69
N SER A 24 -9.02 2.84 -1.16
CA SER A 24 -8.34 2.58 0.12
C SER A 24 -6.83 2.82 0.06
N LEU A 25 -6.21 2.87 -1.13
CA LEU A 25 -4.81 3.20 -1.30
C LEU A 25 -4.51 4.65 -0.93
N GLU A 26 -5.41 5.59 -1.24
CA GLU A 26 -5.26 7.01 -0.84
C GLU A 26 -5.21 7.15 0.69
N ILE A 27 -6.03 6.36 1.40
CA ILE A 27 -6.13 6.38 2.87
C ILE A 27 -4.84 5.86 3.54
N LEU A 28 -4.02 5.06 2.85
CA LEU A 28 -2.72 4.62 3.37
C LEU A 28 -1.74 5.80 3.53
N SER A 29 -1.91 6.86 2.73
CA SER A 29 -1.14 8.08 2.85
C SER A 29 -1.55 8.94 4.06
N ASP A 30 -2.80 8.77 4.54
CA ASP A 30 -3.31 9.46 5.72
C ASP A 30 -2.90 8.79 7.04
N THR A 31 -2.66 7.48 7.00
CA THR A 31 -2.26 6.72 8.18
C THR A 31 -0.79 7.01 8.51
N ARG A 32 -0.53 7.71 9.60
CA ARG A 32 0.83 8.12 10.01
C ARG A 32 1.34 7.31 11.19
N THR A 33 2.66 7.19 11.28
CA THR A 33 3.36 6.71 12.46
C THR A 33 3.09 7.61 13.67
N HIS A 34 3.32 7.09 14.88
CA HIS A 34 3.06 7.84 16.11
C HIS A 34 3.87 9.15 16.21
N ASP A 35 5.07 9.17 15.62
CA ASP A 35 5.94 10.35 15.51
C ASP A 35 5.57 11.28 14.33
N LYS A 36 4.54 10.94 13.55
CA LYS A 36 4.00 11.67 12.37
C LYS A 36 5.00 11.91 11.23
N ARG A 37 6.18 11.30 11.28
CA ARG A 37 7.25 11.50 10.28
C ARG A 37 7.03 10.69 9.02
N LEU A 38 6.47 9.48 9.16
CA LEU A 38 6.26 8.56 8.05
C LEU A 38 4.78 8.18 7.95
N THR A 39 4.35 7.87 6.73
CA THR A 39 3.02 7.30 6.50
C THR A 39 3.14 5.79 6.34
N LEU A 40 2.02 5.08 6.49
CA LEU A 40 1.95 3.65 6.22
C LEU A 40 2.34 3.35 4.77
N LEU A 41 2.02 4.25 3.83
CA LEU A 41 2.47 4.14 2.45
C LEU A 41 4.01 4.14 2.35
N HIS A 42 4.70 5.06 3.02
CA HIS A 42 6.18 5.09 3.03
C HIS A 42 6.77 3.78 3.57
N TYR A 43 6.19 3.26 4.65
CA TYR A 43 6.64 2.00 5.24
C TYR A 43 6.42 0.80 4.30
N ILE A 44 5.30 0.77 3.58
CA ILE A 44 4.99 -0.27 2.60
C ILE A 44 6.00 -0.21 1.44
N VAL A 45 6.30 0.99 0.91
CA VAL A 45 7.30 1.17 -0.16
C VAL A 45 8.66 0.65 0.28
N GLN A 46 9.14 1.05 1.46
CA GLN A 46 10.42 0.58 1.99
C GLN A 46 10.44 -0.95 2.16
N THR A 47 9.35 -1.53 2.68
CA THR A 47 9.23 -3.00 2.83
C THR A 47 9.26 -3.71 1.47
N VAL A 48 8.64 -3.13 0.45
CA VAL A 48 8.65 -3.66 -0.92
C VAL A 48 10.07 -3.61 -1.50
N GLU A 49 10.78 -2.49 -1.36
CA GLU A 49 12.16 -2.36 -1.85
C GLU A 49 13.12 -3.34 -1.18
N GLU A 50 12.99 -3.53 0.13
CA GLU A 50 13.90 -4.41 0.91
C GLU A 50 13.59 -5.91 0.75
N ARG A 51 12.32 -6.28 0.53
CA ARG A 51 11.88 -7.69 0.57
C ARG A 51 11.33 -8.22 -0.75
N PHE A 52 10.96 -7.34 -1.67
CA PHE A 52 10.28 -7.65 -2.93
C PHE A 52 10.83 -6.78 -4.06
N SER A 53 12.15 -6.85 -4.29
CA SER A 53 12.85 -6.09 -5.34
C SER A 53 12.20 -6.21 -6.73
N ASP A 54 11.59 -7.35 -7.02
CA ASP A 54 10.93 -7.63 -8.30
C ASP A 54 9.68 -6.77 -8.52
N VAL A 55 9.02 -6.36 -7.43
CA VAL A 55 7.83 -5.49 -7.46
C VAL A 55 8.22 -4.02 -7.63
N SER A 56 9.50 -3.67 -7.45
CA SER A 56 10.00 -2.30 -7.69
C SER A 56 9.92 -1.90 -9.18
N GLN A 57 9.86 -2.86 -10.10
CA GLN A 57 9.61 -2.60 -11.52
C GLN A 57 8.15 -2.23 -11.84
N PHE A 58 7.24 -2.27 -10.87
CA PHE A 58 5.83 -1.91 -11.05
C PHE A 58 5.64 -0.51 -11.65
N ASP A 59 6.53 0.44 -11.33
CA ASP A 59 6.53 1.78 -11.93
C ASP A 59 6.66 1.74 -13.47
N MET A 60 7.40 0.78 -14.02
CA MET A 60 7.53 0.61 -15.47
C MET A 60 6.27 0.01 -16.10
N GLU A 61 5.60 -0.90 -15.40
CA GLU A 61 4.32 -1.47 -15.84
C GLU A 61 3.20 -0.42 -15.80
N LEU A 62 3.21 0.45 -14.79
CA LEU A 62 2.19 1.48 -14.59
C LEU A 62 2.33 2.65 -15.57
N LYS A 63 3.54 3.00 -16.02
CA LYS A 63 3.76 4.04 -17.06
C LYS A 63 3.00 3.78 -18.37
N SER A 64 2.69 2.53 -18.69
CA SER A 64 1.85 2.18 -19.84
C SER A 64 0.38 2.61 -19.63
N THR A 65 -0.08 2.60 -18.38
CA THR A 65 -1.47 2.92 -18.02
C THR A 65 -1.76 4.42 -17.99
N GLU A 66 -0.78 5.28 -17.66
CA GLU A 66 -0.95 6.75 -17.72
C GLU A 66 -1.32 7.23 -19.12
N LYS A 67 -0.77 6.58 -20.17
CA LYS A 67 -1.12 6.88 -21.57
C LYS A 67 -2.55 6.47 -21.96
N SER A 68 -3.18 5.59 -21.18
CA SER A 68 -4.53 5.06 -21.44
C SER A 68 -5.60 5.71 -20.56
N ALA A 69 -5.20 6.46 -19.53
CA ALA A 69 -6.10 7.22 -18.66
C ALA A 69 -6.39 8.64 -19.21
N GLN A 70 -5.80 9.00 -20.36
CA GLN A 70 -5.90 10.31 -21.01
C GLN A 70 -6.96 10.33 -22.10
#